data_AF-A0A4R7LJC5-F1
#
_entry.id   AF-A0A4R7LJC5-F1
#
_cell.length_a   1.000
_cell.length_b   1.000
_cell.length_c   1.000
_cell.angle_alpha   90.00
_cell.angle_beta   90.00
_cell.angle_gamma   90.00
#
_symmetry.space_group_name_H-M   'P 1'
#
loop_
_entity.id
_entity.type
_entity.pdbx_description
1 polymer ?
#
loop_
_entity_poly.entity_id
_entity_poly.type
_entity_poly.pdbx_seq_one_letter_code
_entity_poly.pdbx_strand_id
1 'polypeptide(L)'
;MSGETVELAGGLDDVSIAITDPGDVDREHHGWPDRLMINVGNVVAWLFPLLMVGIVAQVILRQSGVNQAWLDDAQWWIYGFAMLTGFAYAITTQSHVRVDILHQNYSPAKKARIEVFAIGWLLLPFLVIMTDILLHYAWSSIVALEGSSSPNGLHHLYLLKSSLPVMFIIAIIAAWGVFRRNLAIFSSVSLHKVVLWSLPAMLFFLTRIIHYAAYWFYALSQPDLNPRRITKEPIFEQTGYIAIATILVLLVVGYALSRNSAKDA
;
A
#
# COMPACT_ATOMS: atom_id res chain seq x y z
N MET A 1 -0.31 2.63 -25.63
CA MET A 1 -0.85 1.32 -26.03
C MET A 1 0.01 0.80 -27.15
N SER A 2 0.78 -0.24 -26.88
CA SER A 2 1.61 -0.97 -27.83
C SER A 2 1.90 -2.31 -27.17
N GLY A 3 0.94 -3.24 -27.24
CA GLY A 3 1.16 -4.62 -26.81
C GLY A 3 2.03 -5.30 -27.86
N GLU A 4 3.11 -5.95 -27.43
CA GLU A 4 3.89 -6.83 -28.30
C GLU A 4 3.05 -8.08 -28.63
N THR A 5 2.92 -8.36 -29.92
CA THR A 5 2.27 -9.56 -30.46
C THR A 5 3.30 -10.68 -30.59
N VAL A 6 3.10 -11.81 -29.93
CA VAL A 6 3.88 -13.03 -30.14
C VAL A 6 3.21 -13.85 -31.26
N GLU A 7 3.89 -13.96 -32.41
CA GLU A 7 3.48 -14.85 -33.52
C GLU A 7 3.86 -16.30 -33.20
N LEU A 8 2.87 -17.18 -33.13
CA LEU A 8 3.07 -18.64 -33.16
C LEU A 8 2.52 -19.15 -34.49
N ALA A 9 3.37 -19.85 -35.25
CA ALA A 9 3.04 -20.36 -36.57
C ALA A 9 1.94 -21.43 -36.49
N GLY A 10 0.72 -21.13 -36.95
CA GLY A 10 -0.28 -22.18 -37.14
C GLY A 10 -1.76 -21.78 -37.22
N GLY A 11 -2.16 -20.95 -38.18
CA GLY A 11 -3.42 -21.11 -38.91
C GLY A 11 -4.73 -20.80 -38.19
N LEU A 12 -4.69 -20.08 -37.06
CA LEU A 12 -5.87 -19.43 -36.41
C LEU A 12 -5.47 -18.03 -35.90
N ASP A 13 -4.60 -17.34 -36.64
CA ASP A 13 -3.62 -16.40 -36.08
C ASP A 13 -4.08 -14.93 -35.99
N ASP A 14 -5.35 -14.61 -36.26
CA ASP A 14 -5.85 -13.22 -36.20
C ASP A 14 -6.92 -12.97 -35.13
N VAL A 15 -7.12 -13.93 -34.23
CA VAL A 15 -7.84 -13.65 -32.97
C VAL A 15 -6.79 -13.20 -31.95
N SER A 16 -6.41 -11.92 -32.01
CA SER A 16 -5.75 -11.29 -30.88
C SER A 16 -6.69 -11.45 -29.67
N ILE A 17 -6.36 -12.37 -28.76
CA ILE A 17 -7.09 -12.48 -27.50
C ILE A 17 -6.69 -11.23 -26.73
N ALA A 18 -7.51 -10.19 -26.83
CA ALA A 18 -7.36 -9.00 -26.00
C ALA A 18 -7.40 -9.48 -24.55
N ILE A 19 -6.25 -9.49 -23.89
CA ILE A 19 -6.14 -9.82 -22.46
C ILE A 19 -7.07 -8.83 -21.75
N THR A 20 -8.20 -9.35 -21.30
CA THR A 20 -9.27 -8.53 -20.72
C THR A 20 -9.00 -8.26 -19.25
N ASP A 21 -8.20 -9.11 -18.59
CA ASP A 21 -7.83 -8.96 -17.18
C ASP A 21 -6.65 -7.98 -17.03
N PRO A 22 -6.83 -6.84 -16.34
CA PRO A 22 -5.74 -5.92 -16.02
C PRO A 22 -4.60 -6.58 -15.23
N GLY A 23 -4.86 -7.65 -14.48
CA GLY A 23 -3.84 -8.37 -13.71
C GLY A 23 -2.87 -9.18 -14.56
N ASP A 24 -3.24 -9.50 -15.80
CA ASP A 24 -2.42 -10.27 -16.75
C ASP A 24 -1.61 -9.40 -17.72
N VAL A 25 -1.85 -8.08 -17.74
CA VAL A 25 -1.06 -7.12 -18.51
C VAL A 25 0.36 -7.04 -17.94
N ASP A 26 1.38 -7.14 -18.81
CA ASP A 26 2.82 -7.08 -18.46
C ASP A 26 3.25 -8.12 -17.39
N ARG A 27 2.57 -9.27 -17.36
CA ARG A 27 2.78 -10.31 -16.34
C ARG A 27 4.22 -10.84 -16.27
N GLU A 28 5.00 -10.81 -17.36
CA GLU A 28 6.42 -11.17 -17.30
C GLU A 28 7.26 -10.24 -16.40
N HIS A 29 6.83 -8.98 -16.25
CA HIS A 29 7.52 -7.98 -15.44
C HIS A 29 7.03 -7.94 -13.98
N HIS A 30 6.01 -8.73 -13.64
CA HIS A 30 5.43 -8.78 -12.29
C HIS A 30 6.34 -9.54 -11.31
N GLY A 31 6.83 -8.81 -10.31
CA GLY A 31 7.54 -9.38 -9.18
C GLY A 31 6.61 -10.09 -8.21
N TRP A 32 7.19 -10.64 -7.14
CA TRP A 32 6.39 -11.24 -6.05
C TRP A 32 5.36 -10.28 -5.41
N PRO A 33 5.62 -8.96 -5.24
CA PRO A 33 4.64 -8.07 -4.62
C PRO A 33 3.41 -7.88 -5.51
N ASP A 34 3.64 -7.75 -6.83
CA ASP A 34 2.57 -7.55 -7.81
C ASP A 34 1.67 -8.80 -7.86
N ARG A 35 2.28 -9.99 -7.89
CA ARG A 35 1.55 -11.27 -7.91
C ARG A 35 0.74 -11.49 -6.64
N LEU A 36 1.31 -11.16 -5.48
CA LEU A 36 0.58 -11.21 -4.21
C LEU A 36 -0.65 -10.30 -4.26
N MET A 37 -0.46 -9.07 -4.74
CA MET A 37 -1.55 -8.08 -4.78
C MET A 37 -2.66 -8.46 -5.75
N ILE A 38 -2.31 -8.98 -6.94
CA ILE A 38 -3.29 -9.45 -7.93
C ILE A 38 -4.12 -10.61 -7.34
N ASN A 39 -3.46 -11.58 -6.71
CA ASN A 39 -4.16 -12.71 -6.09
C ASN A 39 -5.08 -12.26 -4.95
N VAL A 40 -4.61 -11.38 -4.06
CA VAL A 40 -5.42 -10.82 -2.98
C VAL A 40 -6.60 -10.04 -3.56
N GLY A 41 -6.38 -9.21 -4.58
CA GLY A 41 -7.43 -8.46 -5.27
C GLY A 41 -8.50 -9.37 -5.89
N ASN A 42 -8.08 -10.44 -6.58
CA ASN A 42 -9.00 -11.40 -7.20
C ASN A 42 -9.85 -12.17 -6.17
N VAL A 43 -9.28 -12.50 -5.01
CA VAL A 43 -10.04 -13.12 -3.91
C VAL A 43 -11.01 -12.11 -3.30
N VAL A 44 -10.55 -10.88 -3.02
CA VAL A 44 -11.36 -9.84 -2.39
C VAL A 44 -12.45 -9.30 -3.32
N ALA A 45 -12.28 -9.38 -4.65
CA ALA A 45 -13.29 -8.98 -5.62
C ALA A 45 -14.63 -9.73 -5.44
N TRP A 46 -14.61 -10.95 -4.91
CA TRP A 46 -15.81 -11.72 -4.57
C TRP A 46 -16.65 -11.11 -3.44
N LEU A 47 -16.11 -10.14 -2.71
CA LEU A 47 -16.89 -9.35 -1.75
C LEU A 47 -17.88 -8.41 -2.43
N PHE A 48 -17.67 -7.98 -3.67
CA PHE A 48 -18.60 -7.08 -4.36
C PHE A 48 -19.95 -7.74 -4.71
N PRO A 49 -20.01 -8.96 -5.26
CA PRO A 49 -21.26 -9.69 -5.38
C PRO A 49 -21.95 -9.91 -4.03
N LEU A 50 -21.20 -10.25 -2.97
CA LEU A 50 -21.74 -10.39 -1.62
C LEU A 50 -22.34 -9.07 -1.10
N LEU A 51 -21.65 -7.95 -1.31
CA LEU A 51 -22.12 -6.61 -1.00
C LEU A 51 -23.42 -6.29 -1.76
N MET A 52 -23.48 -6.62 -3.05
CA MET A 52 -24.67 -6.42 -3.89
C MET A 52 -25.88 -7.17 -3.33
N VAL A 53 -25.69 -8.44 -2.94
CA VAL A 53 -26.75 -9.22 -2.28
C VAL A 53 -27.21 -8.56 -0.99
N GLY A 54 -26.27 -8.06 -0.16
CA GLY A 54 -26.59 -7.33 1.06
C GLY A 54 -27.42 -6.07 0.82
N ILE A 55 -27.04 -5.26 -0.18
CA ILE A 55 -27.76 -4.04 -0.57
C ILE A 55 -29.18 -4.38 -1.04
N VAL A 56 -29.32 -5.35 -1.95
CA VAL A 56 -30.64 -5.77 -2.47
C VAL A 56 -31.53 -6.31 -1.36
N ALA A 57 -30.98 -7.15 -0.47
CA ALA A 57 -31.71 -7.66 0.69
C ALA A 57 -32.22 -6.52 1.58
N GLN A 58 -31.38 -5.52 1.86
CA GLN A 58 -31.78 -4.36 2.67
C GLN A 58 -32.86 -3.52 1.99
N VAL A 59 -32.81 -3.34 0.67
CA VAL A 59 -33.86 -2.63 -0.07
C VAL A 59 -35.20 -3.35 0.02
N ILE A 60 -35.22 -4.68 -0.11
CA ILE A 60 -36.44 -5.49 0.00
C ILE A 60 -37.02 -5.44 1.42
N LEU A 61 -36.17 -5.56 2.44
CA LEU A 61 -36.58 -5.45 3.84
C LEU A 61 -37.18 -4.08 4.13
N ARG A 62 -36.52 -3.01 3.65
CA ARG A 62 -36.98 -1.63 3.82
C ARG A 62 -38.34 -1.41 3.18
N GLN A 63 -38.56 -1.97 1.99
CA GLN A 63 -39.87 -1.92 1.32
C GLN A 63 -40.96 -2.68 2.09
N SER A 64 -40.58 -3.69 2.86
CA SER A 64 -41.47 -4.47 3.73
C SER A 64 -41.70 -3.81 5.10
N GLY A 65 -41.18 -2.61 5.33
CA GLY A 65 -41.30 -1.87 6.60
C GLY A 65 -40.28 -2.26 7.68
N VAL A 66 -39.27 -3.08 7.36
CA VAL A 66 -38.23 -3.54 8.29
C VAL A 66 -36.88 -2.95 7.90
N ASN A 67 -36.16 -2.33 8.83
CA ASN A 67 -34.80 -1.85 8.60
C ASN A 67 -33.82 -2.51 9.57
N GLN A 68 -32.77 -3.14 9.04
CA GLN A 68 -31.75 -3.82 9.84
C GLN A 68 -30.45 -3.01 9.85
N ALA A 69 -30.13 -2.37 10.97
CA ALA A 69 -28.94 -1.53 11.09
C ALA A 69 -27.63 -2.32 10.93
N TRP A 70 -27.58 -3.56 11.45
CA TRP A 70 -26.44 -4.45 11.28
C TRP A 70 -26.15 -4.75 9.80
N LEU A 71 -27.19 -4.81 8.95
CA LEU A 71 -27.03 -5.09 7.52
C LEU A 71 -26.47 -3.86 6.79
N ASP A 72 -26.87 -2.65 7.19
CA ASP A 72 -26.24 -1.42 6.71
C ASP A 72 -24.76 -1.38 7.15
N ASP A 73 -24.47 -1.62 8.43
CA ASP A 73 -23.09 -1.64 8.95
C ASP A 73 -22.22 -2.66 8.19
N ALA A 74 -22.72 -3.88 7.99
CA ALA A 74 -22.01 -4.93 7.25
C ALA A 74 -21.67 -4.50 5.81
N GLN A 75 -22.60 -3.84 5.12
CA GLN A 75 -22.35 -3.32 3.77
C GLN A 75 -21.23 -2.29 3.76
N TRP A 76 -21.24 -1.35 4.71
CA TRP A 76 -20.18 -0.35 4.85
C TRP A 76 -18.82 -0.99 5.15
N TRP A 77 -18.78 -2.03 5.98
CA TRP A 77 -17.54 -2.72 6.32
C TRP A 77 -16.98 -3.49 5.13
N ILE A 78 -17.82 -4.25 4.43
CA ILE A 78 -17.45 -5.00 3.23
C ILE A 78 -16.96 -4.04 2.14
N TYR A 79 -17.72 -2.96 1.89
CA TYR A 79 -17.35 -1.96 0.91
C TYR A 79 -15.99 -1.31 1.24
N GLY A 80 -15.80 -0.85 2.48
CA GLY A 80 -14.54 -0.22 2.89
C GLY A 80 -13.34 -1.14 2.72
N PHE A 81 -13.46 -2.40 3.15
CA PHE A 81 -12.41 -3.41 3.00
C PHE A 81 -12.11 -3.71 1.53
N ALA A 82 -13.14 -3.93 0.72
CA ALA A 82 -13.00 -4.24 -0.70
C ALA A 82 -12.40 -3.07 -1.49
N MET A 83 -12.84 -1.84 -1.23
CA MET A 83 -12.35 -0.63 -1.91
C MET A 83 -10.89 -0.34 -1.60
N LEU A 84 -10.46 -0.48 -0.34
CA LEU A 84 -9.06 -0.27 0.03
C LEU A 84 -8.14 -1.33 -0.59
N THR A 85 -8.60 -2.58 -0.68
CA THR A 85 -7.88 -3.62 -1.42
C THR A 85 -7.82 -3.29 -2.92
N GLY A 86 -8.96 -2.84 -3.48
CA GLY A 86 -9.07 -2.41 -4.87
C GLY A 86 -8.14 -1.25 -5.21
N PHE A 87 -7.88 -0.34 -4.27
CA PHE A 87 -6.89 0.73 -4.43
C PHE A 87 -5.47 0.16 -4.61
N ALA A 88 -5.04 -0.77 -3.77
CA ALA A 88 -3.74 -1.43 -3.91
C ALA A 88 -3.63 -2.27 -5.20
N TYR A 89 -4.74 -2.90 -5.63
CA TYR A 89 -4.84 -3.59 -6.91
C TYR A 89 -4.64 -2.61 -8.08
N ALA A 90 -5.38 -1.50 -8.08
CA ALA A 90 -5.28 -0.46 -9.10
C ALA A 90 -3.89 0.18 -9.18
N ILE A 91 -3.13 0.23 -8.06
CA ILE A 91 -1.74 0.70 -8.06
C ILE A 91 -0.91 -0.27 -8.89
N THR A 92 -1.04 -1.56 -8.59
CA THR A 92 -0.29 -2.65 -9.22
C THR A 92 -0.54 -2.74 -10.71
N THR A 93 -1.82 -2.70 -11.12
CA THR A 93 -2.27 -2.79 -12.51
C THR A 93 -2.27 -1.45 -13.25
N GLN A 94 -1.84 -0.37 -12.57
CA GLN A 94 -1.78 0.99 -13.12
C GLN A 94 -3.14 1.49 -13.67
N SER A 95 -4.26 0.95 -13.17
CA SER A 95 -5.63 1.24 -13.64
C SER A 95 -6.19 2.59 -13.15
N HIS A 96 -5.33 3.46 -12.63
CA HIS A 96 -5.70 4.80 -12.23
C HIS A 96 -5.95 5.68 -13.46
N VAL A 97 -6.94 6.57 -13.38
CA VAL A 97 -7.17 7.57 -14.43
C VAL A 97 -5.96 8.50 -14.48
N ARG A 98 -5.20 8.42 -15.56
CA ARG A 98 -4.07 9.31 -15.85
C ARG A 98 -4.55 10.42 -16.76
N VAL A 99 -3.94 11.60 -16.64
CA VAL A 99 -4.12 12.64 -17.65
C VAL A 99 -3.27 12.25 -18.87
N ASP A 100 -3.88 11.46 -19.76
CA ASP A 100 -3.20 10.82 -20.87
C ASP A 100 -2.60 11.80 -21.89
N ILE A 101 -3.20 13.00 -22.01
CA ILE A 101 -2.76 14.05 -22.95
C ILE A 101 -1.30 14.47 -22.71
N LEU A 102 -0.86 14.52 -21.44
CA LEU A 102 0.51 14.92 -21.09
C LEU A 102 1.52 13.78 -21.33
N HIS A 103 1.06 12.53 -21.34
CA HIS A 103 1.91 11.34 -21.42
C HIS A 103 2.15 10.86 -22.86
N GLN A 104 1.31 11.25 -23.82
CA GLN A 104 1.41 10.76 -25.21
C GLN A 104 2.79 11.03 -25.83
N ASN A 105 3.41 12.17 -25.54
CA ASN A 105 4.69 12.58 -26.13
C ASN A 105 5.93 12.26 -25.28
N TYR A 106 5.78 11.54 -24.16
CA TYR A 106 6.91 11.24 -23.28
C TYR A 106 7.57 9.90 -23.65
N SER A 107 8.90 9.88 -23.67
CA SER A 107 9.67 8.63 -23.82
C SER A 107 9.39 7.68 -22.64
N PRO A 108 9.53 6.35 -22.84
CA PRO A 108 9.33 5.36 -21.76
C PRO A 108 10.12 5.69 -20.49
N ALA A 109 11.38 6.11 -20.64
CA ALA A 109 12.23 6.50 -19.51
C ALA A 109 11.72 7.75 -18.77
N LYS A 110 11.13 8.74 -19.47
CA LYS A 110 10.55 9.93 -18.84
C LYS A 110 9.29 9.56 -18.05
N LYS A 111 8.43 8.69 -18.61
CA LYS A 111 7.24 8.16 -17.92
C LYS A 111 7.63 7.44 -16.63
N ALA A 112 8.60 6.53 -16.73
CA ALA A 112 9.10 5.77 -15.59
C ALA A 112 9.69 6.67 -14.49
N ARG A 113 10.43 7.73 -14.84
CA ARG A 113 10.96 8.70 -13.86
C ARG A 113 9.85 9.47 -13.13
N ILE A 114 8.81 9.89 -13.85
CA ILE A 114 7.66 10.59 -13.25
C ILE A 114 6.92 9.64 -12.31
N GLU A 115 6.71 8.39 -12.71
CA GLU A 115 6.07 7.37 -11.88
C GLU A 115 6.87 7.09 -10.60
N VAL A 116 8.20 6.88 -10.73
CA VAL A 116 9.10 6.69 -9.57
C VAL A 116 9.06 7.88 -8.63
N PHE A 117 9.05 9.11 -9.16
CA PHE A 117 8.92 10.32 -8.33
C PHE A 117 7.56 10.38 -7.63
N ALA A 118 6.46 10.21 -8.36
CA ALA A 118 5.12 10.26 -7.80
C ALA A 118 4.92 9.19 -6.70
N ILE A 119 5.40 7.97 -6.94
CA ILE A 119 5.31 6.91 -5.94
C ILE A 119 6.25 7.19 -4.75
N GLY A 120 7.52 7.51 -5.02
CA GLY A 120 8.55 7.65 -3.99
C GLY A 120 8.41 8.87 -3.10
N TRP A 121 8.00 10.00 -3.68
CA TRP A 121 7.93 11.30 -2.99
C TRP A 121 6.54 11.70 -2.53
N LEU A 122 5.48 11.14 -3.12
CA LEU A 122 4.10 11.52 -2.78
C LEU A 122 3.33 10.34 -2.18
N LEU A 123 3.22 9.21 -2.89
CA LEU A 123 2.38 8.09 -2.46
C LEU A 123 2.96 7.34 -1.26
N LEU A 124 4.20 6.84 -1.34
CA LEU A 124 4.83 6.09 -0.25
C LEU A 124 4.90 6.87 1.08
N PRO A 125 5.30 8.16 1.13
CA PRO A 125 5.30 8.88 2.41
C PRO A 125 3.88 9.04 2.95
N PHE A 126 2.89 9.32 2.10
CA PHE A 126 1.49 9.36 2.51
C PHE A 126 1.05 8.01 3.12
N LEU A 127 1.35 6.90 2.46
CA LEU A 127 0.98 5.57 2.95
C LEU A 127 1.65 5.24 4.29
N VAL A 128 2.93 5.58 4.46
CA VAL A 128 3.66 5.38 5.73
C VAL A 128 3.04 6.21 6.86
N ILE A 129 2.75 7.49 6.63
CA ILE A 129 2.12 8.37 7.62
C ILE A 129 0.72 7.87 7.98
N MET A 130 -0.08 7.50 6.99
CA MET A 130 -1.43 7.00 7.23
C MET A 130 -1.42 5.67 7.99
N THR A 131 -0.50 4.76 7.66
CA THR A 131 -0.36 3.50 8.40
C THR A 131 -0.15 3.76 9.89
N ASP A 132 0.72 4.70 10.23
CA ASP A 132 1.00 5.07 11.60
C ASP A 132 -0.20 5.68 12.33
N ILE A 133 -0.90 6.63 11.69
CA ILE A 133 -2.12 7.24 12.26
C ILE A 133 -3.19 6.16 12.47
N LEU A 134 -3.38 5.29 11.49
CA LEU A 134 -4.41 4.25 11.51
C LEU A 134 -4.11 3.15 12.52
N LEU A 135 -2.83 2.87 12.83
CA LEU A 135 -2.45 1.96 13.91
C LEU A 135 -2.91 2.50 15.27
N HIS A 136 -2.68 3.78 15.57
CA HIS A 136 -3.16 4.39 16.81
C HIS A 136 -4.70 4.46 16.86
N TYR A 137 -5.32 4.78 15.73
CA TYR A 137 -6.77 4.81 15.60
C TYR A 137 -7.39 3.44 15.87
N ALA A 138 -6.86 2.38 15.25
CA ALA A 138 -7.27 1.00 15.49
C ALA A 138 -7.08 0.60 16.96
N TRP A 139 -5.90 0.88 17.53
CA TRP A 139 -5.59 0.54 18.92
C TRP A 139 -6.55 1.21 19.90
N SER A 140 -6.83 2.51 19.71
CA SER A 140 -7.78 3.24 20.55
C SER A 140 -9.19 2.64 20.51
N SER A 141 -9.62 2.15 19.34
CA SER A 141 -10.93 1.52 19.15
C SER A 141 -11.00 0.14 19.80
N ILE A 142 -9.92 -0.65 19.71
CA ILE A 142 -9.82 -1.97 20.37
C ILE A 142 -9.93 -1.79 21.89
N VAL A 143 -9.17 -0.85 22.46
CA VAL A 143 -9.19 -0.58 23.91
C VAL A 143 -10.57 -0.09 24.38
N ALA A 144 -11.26 0.68 23.54
CA ALA A 144 -12.62 1.15 23.81
C ALA A 144 -13.71 0.08 23.59
N LEU A 145 -13.37 -1.09 23.03
CA LEU A 145 -14.32 -2.12 22.57
C LEU A 145 -15.47 -1.51 21.74
N GLU A 146 -15.10 -0.64 20.81
CA GLU A 146 -16.06 0.19 20.10
C GLU A 146 -17.07 -0.65 19.30
N GLY A 147 -18.35 -0.30 19.41
CA GLY A 147 -19.47 -0.93 18.69
C GLY A 147 -20.21 0.06 17.81
N SER A 148 -21.19 -0.44 17.06
CA SER A 148 -22.09 0.41 16.28
C SER A 148 -22.87 1.37 17.18
N SER A 149 -23.11 2.58 16.68
CA SER A 149 -24.00 3.56 17.33
C SER A 149 -25.46 3.10 17.34
N SER A 150 -25.81 2.14 16.48
CA SER A 150 -27.16 1.59 16.39
C SER A 150 -27.35 0.46 17.41
N PRO A 151 -28.46 0.43 18.18
CA PRO A 151 -28.74 -0.65 19.14
C PRO A 151 -28.72 -2.06 18.51
N ASN A 152 -29.19 -2.17 17.26
CA ASN A 152 -29.23 -3.40 16.47
C ASN A 152 -28.15 -3.40 15.35
N GLY A 153 -27.02 -2.74 15.57
CA GLY A 153 -25.90 -2.66 14.63
C GLY A 153 -24.85 -3.75 14.81
N LEU A 154 -23.79 -3.72 13.99
CA LEU A 154 -22.64 -4.62 14.20
C LEU A 154 -21.82 -4.11 15.38
N HIS A 155 -21.94 -4.81 16.50
CA HIS A 155 -21.04 -4.64 17.64
C HIS A 155 -19.67 -5.23 17.27
N HIS A 156 -18.58 -4.59 17.69
CA HIS A 156 -17.17 -4.86 17.30
C HIS A 156 -16.64 -4.06 16.10
N LEU A 157 -16.98 -2.76 16.04
CA LEU A 157 -16.49 -1.81 15.04
C LEU A 157 -14.96 -1.71 14.98
N TYR A 158 -14.29 -2.02 16.10
CA TYR A 158 -12.84 -2.08 16.16
C TYR A 158 -12.23 -3.08 15.16
N LEU A 159 -12.96 -4.13 14.73
CA LEU A 159 -12.50 -5.07 13.69
C LEU A 159 -12.31 -4.36 12.35
N LEU A 160 -13.31 -3.56 11.94
CA LEU A 160 -13.19 -2.74 10.73
C LEU A 160 -12.02 -1.78 10.85
N LYS A 161 -11.93 -1.02 11.96
CA LYS A 161 -10.87 -0.03 12.14
C LYS A 161 -9.48 -0.66 12.16
N SER A 162 -9.35 -1.89 12.68
CA SER A 162 -8.10 -2.66 12.67
C SER A 162 -7.70 -3.17 11.30
N SER A 163 -8.66 -3.34 10.38
CA SER A 163 -8.36 -3.73 9.00
C SER A 163 -7.70 -2.59 8.20
N LEU A 164 -7.96 -1.33 8.56
CA LEU A 164 -7.42 -0.15 7.86
C LEU A 164 -5.88 -0.10 7.80
N PRO A 165 -5.11 -0.19 8.92
CA PRO A 165 -3.65 -0.18 8.84
C PRO A 165 -3.10 -1.36 8.04
N VAL A 166 -3.73 -2.54 8.12
CA VAL A 166 -3.34 -3.72 7.32
C VAL A 166 -3.46 -3.43 5.84
N MET A 167 -4.55 -2.78 5.42
CA MET A 167 -4.75 -2.41 4.01
C MET A 167 -3.73 -1.39 3.51
N PHE A 168 -3.34 -0.42 4.34
CA PHE A 168 -2.28 0.53 3.97
C PHE A 168 -0.91 -0.15 3.87
N ILE A 169 -0.61 -1.13 4.72
CA ILE A 169 0.60 -1.95 4.59
C ILE A 169 0.60 -2.73 3.27
N ILE A 170 -0.54 -3.32 2.89
CA ILE A 170 -0.70 -4.00 1.60
C ILE A 170 -0.49 -3.01 0.44
N ALA A 171 -1.04 -1.80 0.52
CA ALA A 171 -0.82 -0.74 -0.47
C ALA A 171 0.64 -0.30 -0.56
N ILE A 172 1.40 -0.27 0.55
CA ILE A 172 2.84 0.00 0.54
C ILE A 172 3.58 -1.10 -0.24
N ILE A 173 3.23 -2.38 -0.04
CA ILE A 173 3.83 -3.51 -0.77
C ILE A 173 3.54 -3.40 -2.27
N ALA A 174 2.31 -3.07 -2.66
CA ALA A 174 1.92 -2.85 -4.05
C ALA A 174 2.69 -1.67 -4.68
N ALA A 175 2.69 -0.51 -4.02
CA ALA A 175 3.41 0.68 -4.47
C ALA A 175 4.92 0.41 -4.59
N TRP A 176 5.49 -0.38 -3.69
CA TRP A 176 6.89 -0.78 -3.72
C TRP A 176 7.22 -1.66 -4.93
N GLY A 177 6.34 -2.60 -5.31
CA GLY A 177 6.48 -3.42 -6.52
C GLY A 177 6.57 -2.55 -7.78
N VAL A 178 5.59 -1.66 -7.95
CA VAL A 178 5.52 -0.73 -9.08
C VAL A 178 6.70 0.24 -9.11
N PHE A 179 7.11 0.77 -7.94
CA PHE A 179 8.27 1.65 -7.82
C PHE A 179 9.54 0.98 -8.32
N ARG A 180 9.81 -0.27 -7.89
CA ARG A 180 11.01 -1.00 -8.33
C ARG A 180 10.98 -1.33 -9.81
N ARG A 181 9.82 -1.74 -10.34
CA ARG A 181 9.65 -2.03 -11.77
C ARG A 181 9.94 -0.80 -12.62
N ASN A 182 9.39 0.35 -12.26
CA ASN A 182 9.64 1.60 -12.99
C ASN A 182 11.08 2.11 -12.82
N LEU A 183 11.70 1.93 -11.64
CA LEU A 183 13.10 2.30 -11.42
C LEU A 183 14.05 1.50 -12.32
N ALA A 184 13.75 0.21 -12.53
CA ALA A 184 14.54 -0.69 -13.37
C ALA A 184 14.57 -0.28 -14.86
N ILE A 185 13.54 0.43 -15.35
CA ILE A 185 13.43 0.85 -16.76
C ILE A 185 14.56 1.79 -17.17
N PHE A 186 15.02 2.67 -16.28
CA PHE A 186 16.02 3.70 -16.61
C PHE A 186 17.29 3.64 -15.76
N SER A 187 17.36 2.76 -14.77
CA SER A 187 18.49 2.69 -13.83
C SER A 187 18.60 1.32 -13.17
N SER A 188 19.82 0.90 -12.82
CA SER A 188 20.02 -0.29 -12.00
C SER A 188 19.40 -0.11 -10.61
N VAL A 189 18.61 -1.10 -10.16
CA VAL A 189 17.97 -1.10 -8.83
C VAL A 189 19.03 -1.36 -7.77
N SER A 190 19.58 -0.28 -7.23
CA SER A 190 20.61 -0.27 -6.19
C SER A 190 20.10 0.45 -4.96
N LEU A 191 20.62 0.07 -3.78
CA LEU A 191 20.11 0.54 -2.49
C LEU A 191 20.16 2.07 -2.38
N HIS A 192 21.26 2.71 -2.78
CA HIS A 192 21.38 4.17 -2.70
C HIS A 192 20.36 4.91 -3.61
N LYS A 193 20.05 4.36 -4.78
CA LYS A 193 19.05 4.96 -5.69
C LYS A 193 17.65 4.77 -5.17
N VAL A 194 17.35 3.60 -4.63
CA VAL A 194 16.09 3.34 -3.91
C VAL A 194 15.89 4.41 -2.83
N VAL A 195 16.87 4.55 -1.94
CA VAL A 195 16.79 5.48 -0.80
C VAL A 195 16.65 6.93 -1.28
N LEU A 196 17.34 7.31 -2.35
CA LEU A 196 17.26 8.65 -2.92
C LEU A 196 15.87 8.93 -3.54
N TRP A 197 15.34 8.00 -4.32
CA TRP A 197 14.07 8.18 -5.02
C TRP A 197 12.84 8.01 -4.11
N SER A 198 12.99 7.39 -2.94
CA SER A 198 11.95 7.31 -1.90
C SER A 198 12.31 8.08 -0.62
N LEU A 199 13.15 9.12 -0.73
CA LEU A 199 13.75 9.81 0.42
C LEU A 199 12.73 10.30 1.45
N PRO A 200 11.62 10.98 1.09
CA PRO A 200 10.62 11.38 2.07
C PRO A 200 10.00 10.18 2.79
N ALA A 201 9.65 9.13 2.05
CA ALA A 201 9.10 7.90 2.63
C ALA A 201 10.09 7.24 3.60
N MET A 202 11.36 7.12 3.21
CA MET A 202 12.42 6.55 4.05
C MET A 202 12.63 7.35 5.33
N LEU A 203 12.56 8.68 5.25
CA LEU A 203 12.68 9.55 6.42
C LEU A 203 11.56 9.30 7.42
N PHE A 204 10.30 9.32 6.97
CA PHE A 204 9.16 9.03 7.83
C PHE A 204 9.21 7.60 8.39
N PHE A 205 9.52 6.63 7.54
CA PHE A 205 9.57 5.21 7.91
C PHE A 205 10.65 4.94 8.96
N LEU A 206 11.88 5.40 8.74
CA LEU A 206 12.99 5.20 9.68
C LEU A 206 12.76 5.96 10.98
N THR A 207 12.26 7.19 10.92
CA THR A 207 11.90 7.94 12.13
C THR A 207 10.89 7.17 12.96
N ARG A 208 9.87 6.58 12.32
CA ARG A 208 8.84 5.82 13.03
C ARG A 208 9.35 4.49 13.59
N ILE A 209 10.19 3.77 12.85
CA ILE A 209 10.87 2.55 13.34
C ILE A 209 11.73 2.86 14.55
N ILE A 210 12.60 3.87 14.47
CA ILE A 210 13.51 4.23 15.55
C ILE A 210 12.71 4.70 16.76
N HIS A 211 11.66 5.49 16.56
CA HIS A 211 10.76 5.94 17.60
C HIS A 211 10.11 4.76 18.35
N TYR A 212 9.54 3.79 17.61
CA TYR A 212 8.92 2.61 18.25
C TYR A 212 9.94 1.66 18.87
N ALA A 213 11.10 1.48 18.27
CA ALA A 213 12.19 0.70 18.86
C ALA A 213 12.64 1.31 20.18
N ALA A 214 12.84 2.63 20.23
CA ALA A 214 13.16 3.35 21.46
C ALA A 214 12.02 3.24 22.49
N TYR A 215 10.77 3.40 22.06
CA TYR A 215 9.60 3.24 22.93
C TYR A 215 9.55 1.86 23.60
N TRP A 216 9.62 0.78 22.81
CA TRP A 216 9.56 -0.57 23.36
C TRP A 216 10.80 -0.90 24.18
N PHE A 217 11.97 -0.41 23.80
CA PHE A 217 13.19 -0.57 24.61
C PHE A 217 13.02 0.04 26.00
N TYR A 218 12.52 1.27 26.10
CA TYR A 218 12.26 1.93 27.40
C TYR A 218 11.13 1.25 28.17
N ALA A 219 10.03 0.91 27.50
CA ALA A 219 8.89 0.24 28.13
C ALA A 219 9.26 -1.12 28.75
N LEU A 220 10.20 -1.85 28.14
CA LEU A 220 10.69 -3.13 28.65
C LEU A 220 11.81 -2.98 29.69
N SER A 221 12.67 -1.96 29.54
CA SER A 221 13.82 -1.77 30.44
C SER A 221 13.44 -1.11 31.76
N GLN A 222 12.39 -0.28 31.77
CA GLN A 222 11.95 0.48 32.93
C GLN A 222 10.43 0.39 33.10
N PRO A 223 9.92 -0.76 33.60
CA PRO A 223 8.49 -1.00 33.72
C PRO A 223 7.79 -0.06 34.72
N ASP A 224 8.54 0.57 35.64
CA ASP A 224 8.01 1.50 36.64
C ASP A 224 7.68 2.89 36.07
N LEU A 225 8.16 3.20 34.86
CA LEU A 225 7.87 4.47 34.20
C LEU A 225 6.42 4.51 33.72
N ASN A 226 5.75 5.63 33.99
CA ASN A 226 4.44 5.89 33.41
C ASN A 226 4.55 5.96 31.87
N PRO A 227 3.75 5.20 31.10
CA PRO A 227 3.81 5.19 29.63
C PRO A 227 3.73 6.58 28.97
N ARG A 228 3.04 7.53 29.60
CA ARG A 228 2.92 8.92 29.10
C ARG A 228 4.20 9.74 29.23
N ARG A 229 5.16 9.31 30.04
CA ARG A 229 6.45 9.98 30.24
C ARG A 229 7.55 9.41 29.35
N ILE A 230 7.41 8.17 28.87
CA ILE A 230 8.41 7.49 28.03
C ILE A 230 8.80 8.38 26.83
N THR A 231 7.81 8.90 26.11
CA THR A 231 8.05 9.73 24.91
C THR A 231 8.63 11.13 25.20
N LYS A 232 8.78 11.50 26.47
CA LYS A 232 9.42 12.75 26.90
C LYS A 232 10.89 12.57 27.25
N GLU A 233 11.41 11.35 27.20
CA GLU A 233 12.83 11.11 27.40
C GLU A 233 13.67 11.77 26.29
N PRO A 234 14.87 12.30 26.59
CA PRO A 234 15.67 13.07 25.63
C PRO A 234 15.99 12.32 24.33
N ILE A 235 16.03 10.99 24.37
CA ILE A 235 16.28 10.15 23.19
C ILE A 235 15.23 10.34 22.09
N PHE A 236 13.99 10.69 22.46
CA PHE A 236 12.91 10.87 21.49
C PHE A 236 13.09 12.11 20.62
N GLU A 237 13.70 13.17 21.15
CA GLU A 237 14.09 14.36 20.39
C GLU A 237 15.19 14.03 19.36
N GLN A 238 16.01 13.02 19.62
CA GLN A 238 17.10 12.60 18.74
C GLN A 238 16.68 11.66 17.62
N THR A 239 15.48 11.08 17.69
CA THR A 239 14.99 10.06 16.72
C THR A 239 15.11 10.51 15.26
N GLY A 240 14.76 11.77 14.97
CA GLY A 240 14.88 12.33 13.62
C GLY A 240 16.34 12.43 13.14
N TYR A 241 17.26 12.85 14.01
CA TYR A 241 18.68 12.92 13.66
C TYR A 241 19.29 11.53 13.44
N ILE A 242 18.91 10.54 14.26
CA ILE A 242 19.32 9.14 14.08
C ILE A 242 18.78 8.60 12.74
N ALA A 243 17.54 8.94 12.37
CA ALA A 243 16.97 8.54 11.08
C ALA A 243 17.75 9.14 9.90
N ILE A 244 18.08 10.44 9.96
CA ILE A 244 18.89 11.11 8.94
C ILE A 244 20.28 10.49 8.83
N ALA A 245 20.97 10.27 9.97
CA ALA A 245 22.27 9.61 9.99
C ALA A 245 22.20 8.20 9.37
N THR A 246 21.16 7.44 9.70
CA THR A 246 20.91 6.11 9.11
C THR A 246 20.73 6.19 7.59
N ILE A 247 19.98 7.17 7.09
CA ILE A 247 19.82 7.39 5.63
C ILE A 247 21.15 7.70 4.97
N LEU A 248 21.98 8.56 5.56
CA LEU A 248 23.30 8.90 5.03
C LEU A 248 24.20 7.65 4.96
N VAL A 249 24.19 6.82 6.00
CA VAL A 249 24.91 5.54 6.01
C VAL A 249 24.40 4.62 4.90
N LEU A 250 23.08 4.47 4.74
CA LEU A 250 22.48 3.67 3.68
C LEU A 250 22.86 4.18 2.29
N LEU A 251 22.92 5.49 2.07
CA LEU A 251 23.37 6.08 0.81
C LEU A 251 24.85 5.76 0.53
N VAL A 252 25.74 5.92 1.52
CA VAL A 252 27.18 5.65 1.37
C VAL A 252 27.45 4.17 1.15
N VAL A 253 26.89 3.29 2.00
CA VAL A 253 27.03 1.84 1.90
C VAL A 253 26.43 1.34 0.58
N GLY A 254 25.22 1.81 0.23
CA GLY A 254 24.56 1.46 -1.02
C GLY A 254 25.33 1.90 -2.25
N TYR A 255 26.06 3.01 -2.19
CA TYR A 255 26.94 3.47 -3.26
C TYR A 255 28.21 2.62 -3.35
N ALA A 256 28.86 2.33 -2.22
CA ALA A 256 30.05 1.49 -2.16
C ALA A 256 29.80 0.07 -2.70
N LEU A 257 28.69 -0.56 -2.28
CA LEU A 257 28.27 -1.88 -2.77
C LEU A 257 28.02 -1.86 -4.29
N SER A 258 27.30 -0.86 -4.79
CA SER A 258 27.02 -0.74 -6.22
C SER A 258 28.29 -0.52 -7.05
N ARG A 259 29.31 0.15 -6.50
CA ARG A 259 30.59 0.36 -7.18
C ARG A 259 31.41 -0.92 -7.24
N ASN A 260 31.40 -1.73 -6.17
CA ASN A 260 32.13 -3.00 -6.15
C ASN A 260 31.51 -4.01 -7.11
N SER A 261 30.18 -4.15 -7.12
CA SER A 261 29.50 -5.02 -8.10
C SER A 261 29.74 -4.60 -9.55
N ALA A 262 30.01 -3.32 -9.82
CA ALA A 262 30.37 -2.84 -11.16
C ALA A 262 31.83 -3.06 -11.54
N LYS A 263 32.70 -3.43 -10.57
CA LYS A 263 34.10 -3.81 -10.82
C LYS A 263 34.24 -5.32 -11.02
N ASP A 264 33.35 -6.10 -10.41
CA ASP A 264 33.36 -7.57 -10.45
C ASP A 264 32.60 -8.15 -11.66
N ALA A 265 31.89 -7.30 -12.43
CA ALA A 265 31.14 -7.64 -13.64
C ALA A 265 31.86 -7.15 -14.91
#